data_AF-A0A4Q5Z6B3-F1
#
_entry.id   AF-A0A4Q5Z6B3-F1
#
_cell.length_a   1.000
_cell.length_b   1.000
_cell.length_c   1.000
_cell.angle_alpha   90.00
_cell.angle_beta   90.00
_cell.angle_gamma   90.00
#
_symmetry.space_group_name_H-M   'P 1'
#
loop_
_entity.id
_entity.type
_entity.pdbx_description
1 polymer ?
#
loop_
_entity_poly.entity_id
_entity_poly.type
_entity_poly.pdbx_seq_one_letter_code
_entity_poly.pdbx_strand_id
1 'polypeptide(L)'
;MKEEMFTINSYTLPINRKPNGLLIRPYFIKNKTSRLKTLFLNMRNLFLFAILLCFCFGKTNAQTAVYNPSIKSVKLFRAGDQTSFPVLMLNSSDVLQLEFDELGTGVKNYYYSFQLCNADWTPSMLTTFEYTKGFQSTRLTTYRNSSLATIKYVHYQALVPDRNSAPSRSGNYLLKVYLNNDTTQLAFTKRFVVVNNQTQIATQVQQPFNASLFQTGQKLQLGVQANKQINVLSPSDIKVVVLQNQNWQTSLFLDRPTIFRGNYFEYSDEGITGMLALKEFRWLDLRSLRLISDRMQRLDNRGDSVHVYVKPESSRNGQSYIYFRDLNGAYTIETYESINPFWQGDYAYTHFKYFPPNNRPIPGNDLYIFGEITNYATDTTGLMHFNEESGAYEKTLLLKQGYYNYMYATKPVRGGLPDFTQTEGNHWSTENNYTIFIYYRPFGARADECIGFSTLNSVFQRQGL
;
A
#
# COMPACT_ATOMS: atom_id res chain seq x y z
N MET A 1 -91.81 10.34 -11.20
CA MET A 1 -92.73 9.60 -10.32
C MET A 1 -92.15 8.20 -10.15
N LYS A 2 -92.22 7.62 -8.93
CA LYS A 2 -91.90 6.19 -8.68
C LYS A 2 -92.94 5.30 -9.42
N GLU A 3 -92.84 3.97 -9.53
CA GLU A 3 -92.30 2.89 -8.68
C GLU A 3 -91.75 1.76 -9.61
N GLU A 4 -90.73 0.96 -9.24
CA GLU A 4 -90.82 -0.34 -8.51
C GLU A 4 -91.71 -1.43 -9.19
N MET A 5 -91.40 -2.73 -9.20
CA MET A 5 -90.20 -3.52 -8.86
C MET A 5 -90.44 -5.00 -9.32
N PHE A 6 -89.42 -5.85 -9.17
CA PHE A 6 -89.45 -7.33 -9.04
C PHE A 6 -88.93 -8.21 -10.19
N THR A 7 -88.34 -9.32 -9.73
CA THR A 7 -87.38 -10.22 -10.39
C THR A 7 -87.78 -11.67 -10.10
N ILE A 8 -87.66 -12.60 -11.06
CA ILE A 8 -87.78 -14.06 -10.81
C ILE A 8 -86.68 -14.81 -11.59
N ASN A 9 -86.25 -15.97 -11.07
CA ASN A 9 -85.07 -16.77 -11.45
C ASN A 9 -85.35 -17.96 -12.40
N SER A 10 -84.31 -18.35 -13.17
CA SER A 10 -83.91 -19.74 -13.56
C SER A 10 -84.82 -20.58 -14.50
N TYR A 11 -84.38 -21.55 -15.34
CA TYR A 11 -83.14 -22.37 -15.46
C TYR A 11 -82.82 -22.82 -16.94
N THR A 12 -81.58 -23.32 -17.20
CA THR A 12 -81.13 -24.35 -18.21
C THR A 12 -80.84 -24.04 -19.73
N LEU A 13 -80.01 -24.91 -20.37
CA LEU A 13 -79.18 -24.77 -21.62
C LEU A 13 -79.73 -25.51 -22.89
N PRO A 14 -79.30 -25.16 -24.14
CA PRO A 14 -78.45 -26.08 -24.96
C PRO A 14 -77.40 -25.44 -25.96
N ILE A 15 -77.16 -26.02 -27.17
CA ILE A 15 -75.81 -26.42 -27.67
C ILE A 15 -75.64 -26.60 -29.24
N ASN A 16 -74.47 -26.20 -29.83
CA ASN A 16 -73.86 -26.58 -31.18
C ASN A 16 -74.63 -26.26 -32.52
N ARG A 17 -74.10 -26.27 -33.78
CA ARG A 17 -72.81 -26.68 -34.46
C ARG A 17 -72.55 -25.97 -35.85
N LYS A 18 -71.39 -26.28 -36.50
CA LYS A 18 -70.68 -25.86 -37.78
C LYS A 18 -71.39 -26.15 -39.16
N PRO A 19 -70.88 -25.80 -40.42
CA PRO A 19 -69.45 -25.85 -40.93
C PRO A 19 -68.93 -24.98 -42.15
N ASN A 20 -67.60 -25.12 -42.43
CA ASN A 20 -66.80 -25.03 -43.70
C ASN A 20 -66.53 -23.71 -44.51
N GLY A 21 -65.27 -23.56 -45.01
CA GLY A 21 -64.84 -22.62 -46.09
C GLY A 21 -63.39 -22.05 -45.96
N LEU A 22 -62.56 -22.05 -47.02
CA LEU A 22 -61.11 -21.72 -46.96
C LEU A 22 -60.72 -20.24 -47.24
N LEU A 23 -59.49 -19.86 -46.85
CA LEU A 23 -58.90 -18.51 -46.88
C LEU A 23 -57.79 -18.34 -47.94
N ILE A 24 -57.71 -17.15 -48.57
CA ILE A 24 -56.45 -16.54 -49.08
C ILE A 24 -56.47 -15.02 -48.77
N ARG A 25 -55.33 -14.44 -48.38
CA ARG A 25 -55.13 -12.99 -48.11
C ARG A 25 -53.94 -12.42 -48.91
N PRO A 26 -53.97 -11.14 -49.34
CA PRO A 26 -52.78 -10.37 -49.71
C PRO A 26 -52.21 -9.53 -48.54
N TYR A 27 -50.97 -9.07 -48.73
CA TYR A 27 -50.08 -8.43 -47.73
C TYR A 27 -50.36 -6.93 -47.47
N PHE A 28 -49.95 -6.45 -46.29
CA PHE A 28 -50.00 -5.03 -45.89
C PHE A 28 -48.59 -4.44 -45.68
N ILE A 29 -48.35 -3.22 -46.17
CA ILE A 29 -47.07 -2.50 -46.03
C ILE A 29 -47.08 -1.65 -44.75
N LYS A 30 -46.39 -2.09 -43.69
CA LYS A 30 -46.10 -1.30 -42.46
C LYS A 30 -44.90 -1.89 -41.71
N ASN A 31 -43.65 -1.56 -42.08
CA ASN A 31 -42.48 -2.03 -41.29
C ASN A 31 -41.13 -1.28 -41.46
N LYS A 32 -41.02 -0.20 -42.26
CA LYS A 32 -39.70 0.42 -42.57
C LYS A 32 -39.26 1.52 -41.60
N THR A 33 -40.19 2.21 -40.93
CA THR A 33 -39.90 3.38 -40.07
C THR A 33 -39.56 3.06 -38.61
N SER A 34 -39.99 1.91 -38.07
CA SER A 34 -39.59 1.48 -36.72
C SER A 34 -38.11 1.09 -36.68
N ARG A 35 -37.65 0.29 -37.65
CA ARG A 35 -36.27 -0.23 -37.73
C ARG A 35 -35.21 0.87 -37.68
N LEU A 36 -35.41 2.03 -38.33
CA LEU A 36 -34.44 3.13 -38.24
C LEU A 36 -34.37 3.73 -36.82
N LYS A 37 -35.51 3.95 -36.15
CA LYS A 37 -35.51 4.45 -34.76
C LYS A 37 -34.85 3.47 -33.80
N THR A 38 -35.05 2.16 -34.00
CA THR A 38 -34.37 1.12 -33.22
C THR A 38 -32.86 1.10 -33.50
N LEU A 39 -32.42 1.26 -34.75
CA LEU A 39 -30.99 1.36 -35.08
C LEU A 39 -30.31 2.56 -34.40
N PHE A 40 -30.90 3.75 -34.50
CA PHE A 40 -30.34 4.96 -33.87
C PHE A 40 -30.29 4.84 -32.34
N LEU A 41 -31.30 4.24 -31.71
CA LEU A 41 -31.31 4.01 -30.26
C LEU A 41 -30.22 3.00 -29.85
N ASN A 42 -30.05 1.93 -30.62
CA ASN A 42 -29.01 0.93 -30.39
C ASN A 42 -27.61 1.50 -30.60
N MET A 43 -27.38 2.32 -31.64
CA MET A 43 -26.10 3.02 -31.85
C MET A 43 -25.77 3.99 -30.70
N ARG A 44 -26.77 4.75 -30.21
CA ARG A 44 -26.56 5.65 -29.05
C ARG A 44 -26.20 4.88 -27.78
N ASN A 45 -26.86 3.75 -27.54
CA ASN A 45 -26.56 2.87 -26.41
C ASN A 45 -25.17 2.20 -26.56
N LEU A 46 -24.78 1.80 -27.77
CA LEU A 46 -23.45 1.26 -28.05
C LEU A 46 -22.35 2.31 -27.81
N PHE A 47 -22.59 3.57 -28.19
CA PHE A 47 -21.66 4.68 -27.98
C PHE A 47 -21.54 5.07 -26.50
N LEU A 48 -22.67 5.08 -25.76
CA LEU A 48 -22.67 5.23 -24.30
C LEU A 48 -21.94 4.08 -23.60
N PHE A 49 -22.12 2.83 -24.06
CA PHE A 49 -21.42 1.66 -23.51
C PHE A 49 -19.91 1.70 -23.80
N ALA A 50 -19.51 2.18 -24.98
CA ALA A 50 -18.10 2.40 -25.33
C ALA A 50 -17.46 3.52 -24.48
N ILE A 51 -18.17 4.61 -24.21
CA ILE A 51 -17.72 5.68 -23.30
C ILE A 51 -17.59 5.13 -21.86
N LEU A 52 -18.56 4.32 -21.41
CA LEU A 52 -18.52 3.69 -20.08
C LEU A 52 -17.33 2.71 -19.94
N LEU A 53 -17.05 1.92 -20.98
CA LEU A 53 -15.87 1.05 -21.05
C LEU A 53 -14.55 1.83 -21.04
N CYS A 54 -14.51 2.99 -21.72
CA CYS A 54 -13.31 3.84 -21.75
C CYS A 54 -13.00 4.47 -20.38
N PHE A 55 -14.02 4.74 -19.57
CA PHE A 55 -13.86 5.23 -18.19
C PHE A 55 -13.46 4.14 -17.16
N CYS A 56 -13.45 2.86 -17.53
CA CYS A 56 -13.05 1.76 -16.65
C CYS A 56 -11.55 1.43 -16.68
N PHE A 57 -10.71 2.20 -17.40
CA PHE A 57 -9.28 2.26 -17.12
C PHE A 57 -9.02 3.07 -15.84
N GLY A 58 -9.41 2.49 -14.70
CA GLY A 58 -8.96 2.95 -13.40
C GLY A 58 -7.43 2.94 -13.39
N LYS A 59 -6.81 4.09 -13.09
CA LYS A 59 -5.35 4.20 -12.94
C LYS A 59 -4.90 3.23 -11.85
N THR A 60 -4.31 2.10 -12.25
CA THR A 60 -3.70 1.15 -11.34
C THR A 60 -2.38 1.74 -10.83
N ASN A 61 -2.47 2.56 -9.77
CA ASN A 61 -1.30 3.07 -9.07
C ASN A 61 -0.41 1.89 -8.67
N ALA A 62 0.84 1.90 -9.10
CA ALA A 62 1.71 0.73 -9.01
C ALA A 62 2.16 0.55 -7.54
N GLN A 63 1.76 -0.56 -6.91
CA GLN A 63 1.94 -0.77 -5.46
C GLN A 63 2.99 -1.84 -5.15
N THR A 64 3.48 -1.82 -3.90
CA THR A 64 4.11 -2.98 -3.28
C THR A 64 3.02 -4.03 -3.01
N ALA A 65 3.20 -5.25 -3.50
CA ALA A 65 2.25 -6.35 -3.30
C ALA A 65 2.97 -7.70 -3.37
N VAL A 66 2.45 -8.71 -2.66
CA VAL A 66 2.91 -10.10 -2.76
C VAL A 66 1.76 -10.93 -3.29
N TYR A 67 1.90 -11.48 -4.49
CA TYR A 67 0.85 -12.19 -5.21
C TYR A 67 0.87 -13.69 -4.96
N ASN A 68 2.05 -14.25 -4.68
CA ASN A 68 2.21 -15.66 -4.34
C ASN A 68 2.21 -15.86 -2.80
N PRO A 69 1.22 -16.57 -2.22
CA PRO A 69 1.15 -16.80 -0.77
C PRO A 69 2.32 -17.59 -0.16
N SER A 70 3.09 -18.36 -0.95
CA SER A 70 4.29 -19.05 -0.46
C SER A 70 5.46 -18.09 -0.22
N ILE A 71 5.41 -16.86 -0.74
CA ILE A 71 6.45 -15.86 -0.54
C ILE A 71 6.24 -15.14 0.80
N LYS A 72 7.33 -14.99 1.56
CA LYS A 72 7.36 -14.37 2.90
C LYS A 72 8.59 -13.49 3.07
N SER A 73 8.54 -12.62 4.09
CA SER A 73 9.64 -11.75 4.52
C SER A 73 10.29 -10.91 3.41
N VAL A 74 9.47 -10.39 2.48
CA VAL A 74 9.97 -9.59 1.33
C VAL A 74 10.46 -8.22 1.79
N LYS A 75 11.78 -8.03 1.84
CA LYS A 75 12.42 -6.75 2.13
C LYS A 75 13.24 -6.26 0.92
N LEU A 76 13.23 -4.94 0.74
CA LEU A 76 14.10 -4.21 -0.19
C LEU A 76 14.54 -2.94 0.54
N PHE A 77 15.83 -2.83 0.82
CA PHE A 77 16.42 -1.83 1.71
C PHE A 77 17.83 -1.45 1.24
N ARG A 78 18.44 -0.37 1.74
CA ARG A 78 19.84 -0.05 1.43
C ARG A 78 20.76 -1.08 2.07
N ALA A 79 21.73 -1.61 1.34
CA ALA A 79 22.59 -2.68 1.85
C ALA A 79 23.25 -2.29 3.19
N GLY A 80 23.06 -3.14 4.22
CA GLY A 80 23.52 -2.88 5.59
C GLY A 80 22.51 -2.22 6.54
N ASP A 81 21.39 -1.64 6.05
CA ASP A 81 20.35 -1.03 6.90
C ASP A 81 18.95 -1.52 6.51
N GLN A 82 18.49 -2.59 7.19
CA GLN A 82 17.15 -3.18 7.05
C GLN A 82 15.99 -2.21 7.39
N THR A 83 16.27 -1.10 8.06
CA THR A 83 15.28 -0.10 8.46
C THR A 83 15.20 1.09 7.50
N SER A 84 16.04 1.15 6.46
CA SER A 84 16.08 2.26 5.50
C SER A 84 15.02 2.14 4.39
N PHE A 85 14.49 3.29 3.95
CA PHE A 85 13.72 3.33 2.71
C PHE A 85 14.64 3.04 1.50
N PRO A 86 14.23 2.19 0.55
CA PRO A 86 15.05 1.85 -0.60
C PRO A 86 15.21 3.04 -1.57
N VAL A 87 16.33 3.75 -1.45
CA VAL A 87 16.76 4.85 -2.33
C VAL A 87 18.14 4.57 -2.92
N LEU A 88 18.27 4.80 -4.22
CA LEU A 88 19.52 4.78 -4.97
C LEU A 88 19.86 6.17 -5.50
N MET A 89 21.11 6.59 -5.38
CA MET A 89 21.59 7.78 -6.09
C MET A 89 21.95 7.41 -7.54
N LEU A 90 21.44 8.16 -8.53
CA LEU A 90 21.74 7.92 -9.95
C LEU A 90 23.23 8.10 -10.23
N ASN A 91 23.82 7.19 -11.03
CA ASN A 91 25.26 7.15 -11.33
C ASN A 91 26.19 7.00 -10.10
N SER A 92 25.68 6.48 -8.98
CA SER A 92 26.49 6.15 -7.79
C SER A 92 26.87 4.66 -7.75
N SER A 93 27.62 4.28 -6.71
CA SER A 93 27.86 2.89 -6.32
C SER A 93 26.86 2.36 -5.28
N ASP A 94 25.77 3.09 -5.00
CA ASP A 94 24.73 2.65 -4.08
C ASP A 94 24.11 1.31 -4.57
N VAL A 95 23.83 0.41 -3.63
CA VAL A 95 23.11 -0.83 -3.88
C VAL A 95 22.02 -1.05 -2.82
N LEU A 96 20.88 -1.56 -3.28
CA LEU A 96 19.83 -2.10 -2.45
C LEU A 96 20.07 -3.60 -2.27
N GLN A 97 19.62 -4.13 -1.14
CA GLN A 97 19.59 -5.54 -0.82
C GLN A 97 18.13 -6.00 -0.90
N LEU A 98 17.85 -6.90 -1.84
CA LEU A 98 16.58 -7.60 -1.97
C LEU A 98 16.69 -8.94 -1.24
N GLU A 99 15.73 -9.23 -0.38
CA GLU A 99 15.61 -10.51 0.32
C GLU A 99 14.15 -10.97 0.37
N PHE A 100 13.95 -12.27 0.24
CA PHE A 100 12.67 -12.93 0.50
C PHE A 100 12.87 -14.44 0.69
N ASP A 101 11.88 -15.08 1.31
CA ASP A 101 11.81 -16.53 1.42
C ASP A 101 10.65 -17.08 0.57
N GLU A 102 10.85 -18.24 -0.04
CA GLU A 102 9.76 -19.07 -0.53
C GLU A 102 9.59 -20.31 0.36
N LEU A 103 8.39 -20.49 0.94
CA LEU A 103 8.06 -21.65 1.75
C LEU A 103 8.11 -22.96 0.92
N GLY A 104 8.70 -24.00 1.50
CA GLY A 104 8.99 -25.28 0.87
C GLY A 104 10.49 -25.51 0.65
N THR A 105 10.83 -26.58 -0.08
CA THR A 105 12.23 -26.97 -0.37
C THR A 105 12.60 -26.88 -1.86
N GLY A 106 11.63 -26.56 -2.72
CA GLY A 106 11.80 -26.49 -4.16
C GLY A 106 12.45 -25.18 -4.60
N VAL A 107 13.67 -25.26 -5.13
CA VAL A 107 14.35 -24.12 -5.76
C VAL A 107 13.63 -23.74 -7.07
N LYS A 108 13.39 -22.45 -7.29
CA LYS A 108 12.75 -21.89 -8.47
C LYS A 108 13.60 -20.79 -9.11
N ASN A 109 13.37 -20.56 -10.40
CA ASN A 109 14.11 -19.59 -11.18
C ASN A 109 13.44 -18.22 -11.10
N TYR A 110 13.84 -17.40 -10.14
CA TYR A 110 13.39 -16.01 -10.05
C TYR A 110 14.19 -15.08 -10.95
N TYR A 111 13.49 -14.11 -11.52
CA TYR A 111 14.04 -12.99 -12.26
C TYR A 111 13.46 -11.69 -11.71
N TYR A 112 14.22 -10.60 -11.79
CA TYR A 112 13.70 -9.26 -11.54
C TYR A 112 13.82 -8.37 -12.78
N SER A 113 12.93 -7.39 -12.89
CA SER A 113 13.02 -6.29 -13.84
C SER A 113 12.52 -4.97 -13.23
N PHE A 114 12.81 -3.88 -13.91
CA PHE A 114 12.45 -2.53 -13.49
C PHE A 114 11.22 -2.02 -14.26
N GLN A 115 10.35 -1.28 -13.57
CA GLN A 115 9.28 -0.48 -14.16
C GLN A 115 9.39 0.96 -13.66
N LEU A 116 9.74 1.89 -14.54
CA LEU A 116 9.72 3.32 -14.22
C LEU A 116 8.27 3.83 -14.11
N CYS A 117 8.02 4.62 -13.07
CA CYS A 117 6.76 5.23 -12.68
C CYS A 117 6.94 6.75 -12.46
N ASN A 118 5.83 7.46 -12.61
CA ASN A 118 5.69 8.88 -12.28
C ASN A 118 5.65 9.11 -10.75
N ALA A 119 5.61 10.38 -10.34
CA ALA A 119 5.56 10.78 -8.91
C ALA A 119 4.32 10.20 -8.17
N ASP A 120 3.21 9.99 -8.90
CA ASP A 120 1.94 9.41 -8.40
C ASP A 120 1.89 7.86 -8.46
N TRP A 121 3.01 7.21 -8.75
CA TRP A 121 3.12 5.76 -9.03
C TRP A 121 2.36 5.25 -10.25
N THR A 122 1.85 6.11 -11.14
CA THR A 122 1.40 5.64 -12.46
C THR A 122 2.60 5.19 -13.30
N PRO A 123 2.52 4.08 -14.06
CA PRO A 123 3.58 3.69 -14.99
C PRO A 123 3.91 4.82 -15.97
N SER A 124 5.21 5.05 -16.20
CA SER A 124 5.66 6.04 -17.19
C SER A 124 5.40 5.57 -18.63
N MET A 125 5.39 6.52 -19.58
CA MET A 125 5.26 6.21 -21.02
C MET A 125 6.58 5.79 -21.68
N LEU A 126 7.66 5.66 -20.90
CA LEU A 126 8.98 5.26 -21.39
C LEU A 126 9.06 3.74 -21.52
N THR A 127 9.76 3.27 -22.54
CA THR A 127 10.10 1.86 -22.74
C THR A 127 11.30 1.47 -21.88
N THR A 128 11.45 0.18 -21.56
CA THR A 128 12.52 -0.31 -20.65
C THR A 128 13.92 0.07 -21.09
N PHE A 129 14.18 0.15 -22.40
CA PHE A 129 15.46 0.58 -22.97
C PHE A 129 15.79 2.07 -22.72
N GLU A 130 14.79 2.91 -22.43
CA GLU A 130 14.99 4.35 -22.20
C GLU A 130 15.34 4.68 -20.73
N TYR A 131 15.15 3.72 -19.82
CA TYR A 131 15.37 3.89 -18.37
C TYR A 131 16.18 2.77 -17.69
N THR A 132 16.60 1.74 -18.43
CA THR A 132 17.47 0.66 -17.97
C THR A 132 18.68 0.54 -18.88
N LYS A 133 19.88 0.55 -18.30
CA LYS A 133 21.14 0.26 -18.99
C LYS A 133 21.48 -1.23 -18.84
N GLY A 134 21.66 -1.90 -19.97
CA GLY A 134 21.99 -3.33 -20.03
C GLY A 134 20.77 -4.22 -20.24
N PHE A 135 20.71 -5.38 -19.57
CA PHE A 135 19.63 -6.35 -19.68
C PHE A 135 18.33 -5.83 -19.04
N GLN A 136 17.20 -6.14 -19.67
CA GLN A 136 15.86 -5.78 -19.16
C GLN A 136 15.44 -6.62 -17.95
N SER A 137 15.99 -7.84 -17.81
CA SER A 137 15.76 -8.71 -16.67
C SER A 137 17.05 -9.38 -16.21
N THR A 138 17.11 -9.69 -14.92
CA THR A 138 18.26 -10.33 -14.28
C THR A 138 17.80 -11.53 -13.47
N ARG A 139 18.48 -12.67 -13.62
CA ARG A 139 18.19 -13.89 -12.85
C ARG A 139 18.76 -13.77 -11.43
N LEU A 140 17.98 -14.14 -10.43
CA LEU A 140 18.48 -14.31 -9.06
C LEU A 140 19.23 -15.64 -8.98
N THR A 141 20.54 -15.57 -8.75
CA THR A 141 21.44 -16.74 -8.69
C THR A 141 21.83 -17.12 -7.27
N THR A 142 21.68 -16.22 -6.30
CA THR A 142 22.06 -16.46 -4.90
C THR A 142 20.84 -16.85 -4.08
N TYR A 143 20.79 -18.13 -3.71
CA TYR A 143 19.74 -18.70 -2.87
C TYR A 143 20.30 -19.80 -1.96
N ARG A 144 19.58 -20.13 -0.88
CA ARG A 144 19.97 -21.18 0.06
C ARG A 144 18.76 -21.80 0.75
N ASN A 145 18.73 -23.12 0.84
CA ASN A 145 17.70 -23.85 1.58
C ASN A 145 17.86 -23.62 3.10
N SER A 146 16.75 -23.52 3.81
CA SER A 146 16.74 -23.43 5.28
C SER A 146 17.32 -24.70 5.91
N SER A 147 18.21 -24.56 6.89
CA SER A 147 18.94 -25.70 7.49
C SER A 147 18.53 -26.03 8.93
N LEU A 148 18.26 -25.03 9.77
CA LEU A 148 17.83 -25.22 11.17
C LEU A 148 16.34 -24.95 11.41
N ALA A 149 15.69 -24.18 10.52
CA ALA A 149 14.27 -23.86 10.62
C ALA A 149 13.41 -25.12 10.54
N THR A 150 12.40 -25.20 11.40
CA THR A 150 11.37 -26.25 11.41
C THR A 150 10.47 -26.08 10.18
N ILE A 151 9.98 -24.85 9.96
CA ILE A 151 9.26 -24.50 8.73
C ILE A 151 10.29 -24.33 7.60
N LYS A 152 10.22 -25.22 6.60
CA LYS A 152 11.17 -25.23 5.49
C LYS A 152 10.90 -24.11 4.50
N TYR A 153 11.96 -23.46 4.04
CA TYR A 153 11.93 -22.44 3.00
C TYR A 153 13.23 -22.40 2.19
N VAL A 154 13.19 -21.76 1.03
CA VAL A 154 14.37 -21.36 0.25
C VAL A 154 14.50 -19.84 0.36
N HIS A 155 15.61 -19.38 0.90
CA HIS A 155 15.95 -17.96 0.97
C HIS A 155 16.57 -17.50 -0.35
N TYR A 156 16.13 -16.36 -0.88
CA TYR A 156 16.69 -15.72 -2.07
C TYR A 156 17.19 -14.32 -1.73
N GLN A 157 18.38 -13.98 -2.22
CA GLN A 157 18.98 -12.66 -2.04
C GLN A 157 19.55 -12.11 -3.35
N ALA A 158 19.49 -10.79 -3.53
CA ALA A 158 20.13 -10.10 -4.64
C ALA A 158 20.59 -8.69 -4.23
N LEU A 159 21.69 -8.22 -4.82
CA LEU A 159 22.03 -6.80 -4.83
C LEU A 159 21.42 -6.15 -6.07
N VAL A 160 20.81 -4.99 -5.91
CA VAL A 160 20.08 -4.27 -6.96
C VAL A 160 20.58 -2.83 -7.01
N PRO A 161 21.08 -2.31 -8.14
CA PRO A 161 21.11 -2.95 -9.47
C PRO A 161 22.20 -4.01 -9.63
N ASP A 162 22.10 -4.82 -10.68
CA ASP A 162 23.20 -5.66 -11.16
C ASP A 162 24.12 -4.83 -12.06
N ARG A 163 25.40 -5.23 -12.17
CA ARG A 163 26.40 -4.57 -13.03
C ARG A 163 25.95 -4.46 -14.49
N ASN A 164 25.14 -5.41 -14.96
CA ASN A 164 24.61 -5.46 -16.32
C ASN A 164 23.12 -5.13 -16.41
N SER A 165 22.48 -4.64 -15.35
CA SER A 165 21.09 -4.16 -15.37
C SER A 165 20.87 -3.10 -14.30
N ALA A 166 20.97 -1.84 -14.71
CA ALA A 166 20.90 -0.68 -13.80
C ALA A 166 19.96 0.43 -14.32
N PRO A 167 19.23 1.13 -13.43
CA PRO A 167 18.50 2.35 -13.78
C PRO A 167 19.38 3.41 -14.45
N SER A 168 18.94 3.96 -15.57
CA SER A 168 19.61 5.06 -16.30
C SER A 168 18.87 6.40 -16.19
N ARG A 169 17.75 6.44 -15.45
CA ARG A 169 16.92 7.62 -15.18
C ARG A 169 16.65 7.73 -13.68
N SER A 170 16.39 8.93 -13.20
CA SER A 170 15.78 9.14 -11.88
C SER A 170 14.25 9.10 -11.98
N GLY A 171 13.60 8.82 -10.85
CA GLY A 171 12.15 8.65 -10.77
C GLY A 171 11.76 7.52 -9.80
N ASN A 172 10.46 7.20 -9.78
CA ASN A 172 9.92 6.09 -9.00
C ASN A 172 10.08 4.78 -9.76
N TYR A 173 10.49 3.71 -9.08
CA TYR A 173 10.66 2.41 -9.71
C TYR A 173 9.93 1.32 -8.93
N LEU A 174 9.19 0.47 -9.65
CA LEU A 174 8.85 -0.85 -9.13
C LEU A 174 9.93 -1.85 -9.56
N LEU A 175 10.48 -2.55 -8.57
CA LEU A 175 11.15 -3.83 -8.75
C LEU A 175 10.07 -4.90 -8.87
N LYS A 176 9.97 -5.53 -10.05
CA LYS A 176 9.04 -6.64 -10.33
C LYS A 176 9.81 -7.95 -10.25
N VAL A 177 9.40 -8.89 -9.39
CA VAL A 177 10.02 -10.21 -9.26
C VAL A 177 9.05 -11.29 -9.71
N TYR A 178 9.49 -12.17 -10.60
CA TYR A 178 8.64 -13.12 -11.32
C TYR A 178 9.40 -14.42 -11.65
N LEU A 179 8.65 -15.49 -11.93
CA LEU A 179 9.20 -16.82 -12.18
C LEU A 179 9.57 -17.02 -13.66
N ASN A 180 10.59 -17.83 -13.92
CA ASN A 180 10.93 -18.40 -15.23
C ASN A 180 11.14 -17.38 -16.37
N ASN A 181 11.45 -16.13 -16.01
CA ASN A 181 11.51 -14.97 -16.91
C ASN A 181 10.18 -14.64 -17.63
N ASP A 182 9.05 -15.12 -17.10
CA ASP A 182 7.69 -14.82 -17.58
C ASP A 182 7.05 -13.73 -16.73
N THR A 183 6.81 -12.56 -17.32
CA THR A 183 6.25 -11.39 -16.62
C THR A 183 4.79 -11.56 -16.20
N THR A 184 4.10 -12.59 -16.68
CA THR A 184 2.74 -12.94 -16.21
C THR A 184 2.78 -13.70 -14.88
N GLN A 185 3.89 -14.40 -14.57
CA GLN A 185 4.11 -15.14 -13.33
C GLN A 185 4.72 -14.26 -12.24
N LEU A 186 4.08 -13.11 -11.98
CA LEU A 186 4.52 -12.12 -11.00
C LEU A 186 4.39 -12.66 -9.57
N ALA A 187 5.51 -12.75 -8.85
CA ALA A 187 5.54 -13.21 -7.46
C ALA A 187 5.28 -12.06 -6.48
N PHE A 188 5.97 -10.94 -6.67
CA PHE A 188 5.78 -9.72 -5.88
C PHE A 188 6.34 -8.47 -6.58
N THR A 189 6.00 -7.31 -6.03
CA THR A 189 6.54 -5.99 -6.37
C THR A 189 7.04 -5.26 -5.12
N LYS A 190 8.15 -4.54 -5.23
CA LYS A 190 8.59 -3.56 -4.21
C LYS A 190 8.88 -2.20 -4.85
N ARG A 191 8.46 -1.15 -4.17
CA ARG A 191 8.77 0.25 -4.51
C ARG A 191 10.21 0.59 -4.10
N PHE A 192 10.90 1.35 -4.94
CA PHE A 192 12.13 2.08 -4.61
C PHE A 192 12.23 3.36 -5.45
N VAL A 193 13.14 4.27 -5.08
CA VAL A 193 13.33 5.54 -5.80
C VAL A 193 14.77 5.69 -6.25
N VAL A 194 14.97 6.20 -7.47
CA VAL A 194 16.28 6.57 -8.01
C VAL A 194 16.35 8.09 -8.09
N VAL A 195 17.35 8.70 -7.45
CA VAL A 195 17.44 10.15 -7.25
C VAL A 195 18.62 10.73 -8.02
N ASN A 196 18.39 11.75 -8.84
CA ASN A 196 19.43 12.56 -9.45
C ASN A 196 19.52 13.87 -8.69
N ASN A 197 20.43 14.00 -7.73
CA ASN A 197 20.36 15.13 -6.79
C ASN A 197 20.74 16.47 -7.43
N GLN A 198 19.72 17.29 -7.68
CA GLN A 198 19.77 18.59 -8.32
C GLN A 198 19.03 19.68 -7.51
N THR A 199 18.77 19.41 -6.22
CA THR A 199 18.20 20.38 -5.28
C THR A 199 18.96 20.40 -3.96
N GLN A 200 18.81 21.50 -3.22
CA GLN A 200 19.11 21.59 -1.81
C GLN A 200 17.79 21.67 -1.04
N ILE A 201 17.64 20.83 -0.01
CA ILE A 201 16.40 20.69 0.76
C ILE A 201 16.70 21.06 2.21
N ALA A 202 16.07 22.12 2.69
CA ALA A 202 16.05 22.50 4.10
C ALA A 202 14.69 22.11 4.69
N THR A 203 14.65 21.43 5.83
CA THR A 203 13.37 21.06 6.45
C THR A 203 13.43 21.04 7.96
N GLN A 204 12.36 21.52 8.59
CA GLN A 204 12.14 21.43 10.02
C GLN A 204 10.75 20.87 10.35
N VAL A 205 10.67 19.94 11.32
CA VAL A 205 9.45 19.56 12.03
C VAL A 205 9.20 20.58 13.13
N GLN A 206 7.99 21.13 13.18
CA GLN A 206 7.53 22.04 14.22
C GLN A 206 6.19 21.58 14.79
N GLN A 207 5.87 22.04 16.00
CA GLN A 207 4.53 21.91 16.55
C GLN A 207 3.57 22.82 15.74
N PRO A 208 2.40 22.35 15.30
CA PRO A 208 1.38 23.19 14.66
C PRO A 208 0.84 24.27 15.62
N PHE A 209 0.40 25.41 15.09
CA PHE A 209 -0.34 26.40 15.87
C PHE A 209 -1.86 26.16 15.83
N ASN A 210 -2.36 25.49 14.78
CA ASN A 210 -3.74 25.03 14.66
C ASN A 210 -4.20 24.26 15.91
N ALA A 211 -5.25 24.74 16.58
CA ALA A 211 -5.76 24.15 17.82
C ALA A 211 -6.14 22.66 17.70
N SER A 212 -6.59 22.22 16.53
CA SER A 212 -6.95 20.80 16.26
C SER A 212 -5.73 19.88 16.12
N LEU A 213 -4.57 20.44 15.79
CA LEU A 213 -3.31 19.69 15.60
C LEU A 213 -2.23 20.00 16.65
N PHE A 214 -2.42 21.02 17.49
CA PHE A 214 -1.41 21.48 18.46
C PHE A 214 -0.86 20.36 19.36
N GLN A 215 -1.74 19.49 19.87
CA GLN A 215 -1.35 18.38 20.74
C GLN A 215 -1.10 17.05 20.00
N THR A 216 -1.56 16.93 18.75
CA THR A 216 -1.74 15.65 18.03
C THR A 216 -0.96 15.55 16.74
N GLY A 217 -0.47 16.67 16.20
CA GLY A 217 0.15 16.77 14.89
C GLY A 217 1.57 17.30 14.92
N GLN A 218 2.23 17.17 13.77
CA GLN A 218 3.53 17.73 13.44
C GLN A 218 3.36 18.44 12.09
N LYS A 219 3.88 19.67 11.96
CA LYS A 219 3.93 20.38 10.67
C LYS A 219 5.36 20.40 10.16
N LEU A 220 5.51 20.45 8.83
CA LEU A 220 6.82 20.60 8.19
C LEU A 220 6.96 22.02 7.63
N GLN A 221 8.07 22.68 7.94
CA GLN A 221 8.54 23.85 7.22
C GLN A 221 9.62 23.39 6.24
N LEU A 222 9.33 23.44 4.94
CA LEU A 222 10.16 22.91 3.87
C LEU A 222 10.58 24.02 2.90
N GLY A 223 11.89 24.20 2.73
CA GLY A 223 12.47 25.00 1.66
C GLY A 223 13.21 24.11 0.65
N VAL A 224 12.93 24.31 -0.63
CA VAL A 224 13.58 23.58 -1.74
C VAL A 224 14.20 24.60 -2.68
N GLN A 225 15.53 24.54 -2.81
CA GLN A 225 16.29 25.33 -3.77
C GLN A 225 16.71 24.41 -4.92
N ALA A 226 16.11 24.56 -6.09
CA ALA A 226 16.51 23.83 -7.28
C ALA A 226 17.77 24.44 -7.92
N ASN A 227 18.61 23.58 -8.53
CA ASN A 227 19.80 24.01 -9.26
C ASN A 227 19.44 24.92 -10.45
N LYS A 228 20.38 25.78 -10.86
CA LYS A 228 20.17 26.78 -11.93
C LYS A 228 19.85 26.17 -13.31
N GLN A 229 20.18 24.90 -13.52
CA GLN A 229 19.90 24.14 -14.74
C GLN A 229 18.45 23.64 -14.82
N ILE A 230 17.70 23.65 -13.70
CA ILE A 230 16.28 23.32 -13.68
C ILE A 230 15.50 24.54 -14.17
N ASN A 231 14.87 24.44 -15.34
CA ASN A 231 14.07 25.50 -15.92
C ASN A 231 12.60 25.35 -15.49
N VAL A 232 12.21 26.03 -14.43
CA VAL A 232 10.84 26.01 -13.90
C VAL A 232 10.02 27.09 -14.60
N LEU A 233 8.90 26.71 -15.23
CA LEU A 233 7.99 27.64 -15.89
C LEU A 233 6.77 27.95 -15.00
N SER A 234 6.35 26.98 -14.18
CA SER A 234 5.23 27.08 -13.24
C SER A 234 5.62 26.55 -11.85
N PRO A 235 5.09 27.13 -10.75
CA PRO A 235 5.25 26.56 -9.41
C PRO A 235 4.87 25.07 -9.31
N SER A 236 3.94 24.61 -10.16
CA SER A 236 3.44 23.23 -10.24
C SER A 236 4.39 22.24 -10.93
N ASP A 237 5.47 22.71 -11.55
CA ASP A 237 6.44 21.84 -12.23
C ASP A 237 7.27 21.03 -11.21
N ILE A 238 7.37 21.54 -9.98
CA ILE A 238 7.93 20.85 -8.83
C ILE A 238 6.81 20.23 -7.99
N LYS A 239 6.93 18.92 -7.74
CA LYS A 239 6.06 18.17 -6.84
C LYS A 239 6.89 17.66 -5.67
N VAL A 240 6.39 17.80 -4.46
CA VAL A 240 6.98 17.21 -3.26
C VAL A 240 6.14 16.03 -2.82
N VAL A 241 6.78 14.92 -2.50
CA VAL A 241 6.16 13.81 -1.75
C VAL A 241 6.86 13.68 -0.41
N VAL A 242 6.10 13.68 0.67
CA VAL A 242 6.59 13.43 2.02
C VAL A 242 5.99 12.12 2.54
N LEU A 243 6.85 11.21 2.99
CA LEU A 243 6.46 10.04 3.77
C LEU A 243 6.69 10.33 5.24
N GLN A 244 5.72 9.97 6.07
CA GLN A 244 5.94 9.72 7.49
C GLN A 244 6.24 8.23 7.65
N ASN A 245 7.33 7.89 8.34
CA ASN A 245 7.67 6.51 8.72
C ASN A 245 7.64 5.54 7.53
N GLN A 246 8.18 6.01 6.38
CA GLN A 246 8.28 5.25 5.12
C GLN A 246 6.95 4.80 4.50
N ASN A 247 5.82 5.22 5.08
CA ASN A 247 4.50 4.84 4.64
C ASN A 247 4.06 5.71 3.43
N TRP A 248 3.99 5.08 2.26
CA TRP A 248 3.48 5.73 1.05
C TRP A 248 1.94 5.72 0.94
N GLN A 249 1.21 5.02 1.81
CA GLN A 249 -0.26 5.04 1.79
C GLN A 249 -0.82 6.36 2.35
N THR A 250 -0.14 6.94 3.34
CA THR A 250 -0.50 8.24 3.97
C THR A 250 0.50 9.33 3.60
N SER A 251 1.18 9.21 2.44
CA SER A 251 2.13 10.21 1.98
C SER A 251 1.43 11.53 1.66
N LEU A 252 2.00 12.65 2.11
CA LEU A 252 1.57 13.98 1.72
C LEU A 252 2.14 14.31 0.32
N PHE A 253 1.31 14.85 -0.56
CA PHE A 253 1.68 15.27 -1.91
C PHE A 253 1.42 16.78 -2.06
N LEU A 254 2.44 17.56 -2.41
CA LEU A 254 2.36 19.02 -2.54
C LEU A 254 2.80 19.44 -3.95
N ASP A 255 1.88 20.08 -4.70
CA ASP A 255 2.12 20.65 -6.04
C ASP A 255 2.00 22.18 -6.06
N ARG A 256 1.81 22.81 -4.89
CA ARG A 256 1.65 24.25 -4.73
C ARG A 256 2.49 24.74 -3.55
N PRO A 257 3.58 25.49 -3.79
CA PRO A 257 4.33 26.12 -2.72
C PRO A 257 3.55 27.31 -2.13
N THR A 258 3.78 27.57 -0.84
CA THR A 258 3.39 28.80 -0.15
C THR A 258 4.12 30.02 -0.73
N ILE A 259 5.40 29.87 -1.08
CA ILE A 259 6.22 30.92 -1.71
C ILE A 259 7.00 30.32 -2.89
N PHE A 260 6.95 31.00 -4.04
CA PHE A 260 7.73 30.68 -5.24
C PHE A 260 8.54 31.90 -5.69
N ARG A 261 9.88 31.76 -5.81
CA ARG A 261 10.80 32.83 -6.21
C ARG A 261 11.92 32.25 -7.09
N GLY A 262 11.75 32.29 -8.41
CA GLY A 262 12.71 31.71 -9.34
C GLY A 262 12.82 30.20 -9.14
N ASN A 263 13.98 29.71 -8.68
CA ASN A 263 14.19 28.28 -8.38
C ASN A 263 14.04 27.94 -6.88
N TYR A 264 13.53 28.88 -6.06
CA TYR A 264 13.21 28.66 -4.65
C TYR A 264 11.72 28.40 -4.44
N PHE A 265 11.41 27.35 -3.68
CA PHE A 265 10.06 26.91 -3.32
C PHE A 265 9.99 26.74 -1.81
N GLU A 266 8.94 27.26 -1.19
CA GLU A 266 8.69 27.11 0.25
C GLU A 266 7.30 26.52 0.48
N TYR A 267 7.22 25.56 1.40
CA TYR A 267 5.98 24.97 1.89
C TYR A 267 5.98 25.13 3.41
N SER A 268 5.27 26.13 3.90
CA SER A 268 5.29 26.57 5.31
C SER A 268 3.89 26.76 5.91
N ASP A 269 2.84 26.68 5.09
CA ASP A 269 1.44 26.67 5.53
C ASP A 269 1.07 25.33 6.20
N GLU A 270 0.66 25.39 7.47
CA GLU A 270 0.26 24.22 8.25
C GLU A 270 -1.04 23.57 7.76
N GLY A 271 -1.86 24.28 6.97
CA GLY A 271 -3.04 23.73 6.29
C GLY A 271 -2.69 22.73 5.19
N ILE A 272 -1.45 22.75 4.67
CA ILE A 272 -0.95 21.78 3.68
C ILE A 272 0.15 20.88 4.24
N THR A 273 0.99 21.34 5.19
CA THR A 273 2.10 20.54 5.74
C THR A 273 1.82 19.88 7.10
N GLY A 274 0.65 20.14 7.71
CA GLY A 274 0.23 19.51 8.95
C GLY A 274 -0.14 18.04 8.76
N MET A 275 0.51 17.15 9.51
CA MET A 275 0.24 15.72 9.55
C MET A 275 -0.04 15.28 10.99
N LEU A 276 -0.83 14.21 11.17
CA LEU A 276 -0.99 13.59 12.49
C LEU A 276 0.33 12.93 12.92
N ALA A 277 0.73 13.11 14.17
CA ALA A 277 2.04 12.71 14.66
C ALA A 277 2.11 11.24 15.12
N LEU A 278 0.99 10.50 15.13
CA LEU A 278 0.91 9.12 15.62
C LEU A 278 1.38 8.98 17.09
N LYS A 279 1.65 7.75 17.55
CA LYS A 279 2.43 7.42 18.76
C LYS A 279 3.59 6.51 18.37
N GLU A 280 4.51 6.21 19.28
CA GLU A 280 5.53 5.17 19.06
C GLU A 280 4.87 3.84 18.68
N PHE A 281 5.42 3.11 17.69
CA PHE A 281 4.90 1.81 17.26
C PHE A 281 5.02 0.78 18.38
N ARG A 282 4.09 -0.17 18.44
CA ARG A 282 4.21 -1.34 19.31
C ARG A 282 5.33 -2.23 18.76
N TRP A 283 6.11 -2.83 19.64
CA TRP A 283 7.13 -3.80 19.23
C TRP A 283 6.70 -5.24 19.53
N LEU A 284 7.27 -6.19 18.80
CA LEU A 284 7.26 -7.60 19.12
C LEU A 284 8.64 -8.19 18.84
N ASP A 285 9.29 -8.66 19.90
CA ASP A 285 10.61 -9.29 19.81
C ASP A 285 10.45 -10.81 19.60
N LEU A 286 10.64 -11.27 18.36
CA LEU A 286 10.65 -12.68 17.96
C LEU A 286 12.09 -13.19 17.73
N ARG A 287 13.12 -12.47 18.20
CA ARG A 287 14.52 -12.80 17.87
C ARG A 287 15.00 -14.12 18.46
N SER A 288 14.32 -14.63 19.49
CA SER A 288 14.40 -16.03 19.91
C SER A 288 13.00 -16.62 19.99
N LEU A 289 12.85 -17.86 19.53
CA LEU A 289 11.65 -18.68 19.71
C LEU A 289 11.81 -19.72 20.82
N ARG A 290 12.82 -19.55 21.68
CA ARG A 290 13.11 -20.41 22.84
C ARG A 290 12.73 -19.77 24.16
N LEU A 291 12.49 -18.47 24.16
CA LEU A 291 12.25 -17.63 25.34
C LEU A 291 11.01 -16.77 25.10
N ILE A 292 10.21 -16.56 26.15
CA ILE A 292 9.07 -15.65 26.13
C ILE A 292 9.61 -14.22 26.31
N SER A 293 9.51 -13.38 25.27
CA SER A 293 9.89 -11.96 25.35
C SER A 293 8.78 -11.12 26.00
N ASP A 294 9.06 -9.86 26.38
CA ASP A 294 8.11 -9.03 27.13
C ASP A 294 6.71 -8.96 26.47
N ARG A 295 6.61 -8.85 25.15
CA ARG A 295 5.31 -8.71 24.48
C ARG A 295 4.61 -10.05 24.19
N MET A 296 5.20 -11.18 24.58
CA MET A 296 4.59 -12.49 24.50
C MET A 296 3.82 -12.82 25.80
N GLN A 297 2.62 -13.38 25.65
CA GLN A 297 1.87 -14.02 26.74
C GLN A 297 2.26 -15.49 26.89
N ARG A 298 2.44 -16.20 25.78
CA ARG A 298 2.73 -17.63 25.75
C ARG A 298 3.44 -18.03 24.46
N LEU A 299 4.30 -19.03 24.54
CA LEU A 299 4.95 -19.68 23.41
C LEU A 299 4.65 -21.18 23.50
N ASP A 300 3.93 -21.71 22.50
CA ASP A 300 3.54 -23.12 22.41
C ASP A 300 4.30 -23.78 21.24
N ASN A 301 5.07 -24.83 21.51
CA ASN A 301 5.66 -25.68 20.48
C ASN A 301 4.71 -26.86 20.20
N ARG A 302 4.19 -26.95 18.97
CA ARG A 302 3.16 -27.93 18.56
C ARG A 302 3.69 -28.76 17.41
N GLY A 303 4.40 -29.84 17.75
CA GLY A 303 5.15 -30.63 16.76
C GLY A 303 6.12 -29.74 15.98
N ASP A 304 6.00 -29.74 14.66
CA ASP A 304 6.84 -28.98 13.74
C ASP A 304 6.42 -27.50 13.57
N SER A 305 5.72 -26.92 14.55
CA SER A 305 5.23 -25.53 14.47
C SER A 305 5.36 -24.78 15.80
N VAL A 306 5.87 -23.55 15.74
CA VAL A 306 5.92 -22.63 16.88
C VAL A 306 4.73 -21.69 16.83
N HIS A 307 4.01 -21.55 17.93
CA HIS A 307 2.91 -20.60 18.10
C HIS A 307 3.26 -19.57 19.17
N VAL A 308 3.29 -18.29 18.79
CA VAL A 308 3.54 -17.17 19.71
C VAL A 308 2.22 -16.43 19.94
N TYR A 309 1.78 -16.34 21.19
CA TYR A 309 0.60 -15.57 21.59
C TYR A 309 1.07 -14.22 22.13
N VAL A 310 0.73 -13.13 21.45
CA VAL A 310 1.05 -11.76 21.89
C VAL A 310 0.18 -11.41 23.11
N LYS A 311 0.73 -10.68 24.09
CA LYS A 311 -0.05 -10.13 25.21
C LYS A 311 -1.26 -9.36 24.67
N PRO A 312 -2.49 -9.58 25.14
CA PRO A 312 -3.65 -8.90 24.58
C PRO A 312 -3.56 -7.39 24.78
N GLU A 313 -3.93 -6.65 23.74
CA GLU A 313 -3.73 -5.21 23.68
C GLU A 313 -5.03 -4.45 23.57
N SER A 314 -5.02 -3.17 23.91
CA SER A 314 -6.18 -2.29 23.83
C SER A 314 -5.78 -0.89 23.33
N SER A 315 -6.79 -0.02 23.20
CA SER A 315 -6.59 1.36 22.72
C SER A 315 -5.62 2.14 23.62
N ARG A 316 -4.59 2.75 23.02
CA ARG A 316 -3.70 3.74 23.63
C ARG A 316 -4.22 5.17 23.47
N ASN A 317 -5.37 5.39 22.83
CA ASN A 317 -5.99 6.71 22.76
C ASN A 317 -6.35 7.22 24.18
N GLY A 318 -6.20 8.52 24.41
CA GLY A 318 -6.42 9.15 25.72
C GLY A 318 -5.38 8.82 26.81
N GLN A 319 -4.53 7.80 26.62
CA GLN A 319 -3.43 7.51 27.55
C GLN A 319 -2.31 8.54 27.42
N SER A 320 -1.68 8.86 28.55
CA SER A 320 -0.47 9.69 28.62
C SER A 320 0.61 9.23 27.62
N TYR A 321 1.32 10.18 27.04
CA TYR A 321 2.43 9.88 26.17
C TYR A 321 3.64 9.36 26.97
N ILE A 322 4.21 8.26 26.50
CA ILE A 322 5.44 7.66 27.03
C ILE A 322 6.34 7.42 25.83
N TYR A 323 7.51 8.04 25.83
CA TYR A 323 8.53 7.77 24.82
C TYR A 323 9.21 6.43 25.10
N PHE A 324 9.42 5.66 24.04
CA PHE A 324 10.34 4.52 24.02
C PHE A 324 10.86 4.41 22.58
N ARG A 325 12.11 3.98 22.41
CA ARG A 325 12.68 3.84 21.06
C ARG A 325 12.01 2.70 20.31
N ASP A 326 11.60 2.98 19.08
CA ASP A 326 11.08 2.01 18.13
C ASP A 326 11.93 1.98 16.84
N LEU A 327 11.43 1.31 15.80
CA LEU A 327 11.98 1.27 14.43
C LEU A 327 11.04 1.99 13.44
N ASN A 328 10.17 2.89 13.92
CA ASN A 328 9.22 3.68 13.14
C ASN A 328 8.40 2.81 12.16
N GLY A 329 7.91 1.66 12.62
CA GLY A 329 7.07 0.75 11.83
C GLY A 329 7.82 -0.26 10.95
N ALA A 330 9.15 -0.17 10.84
CA ALA A 330 9.97 -1.17 10.16
C ALA A 330 10.12 -2.47 10.96
N TYR A 331 10.57 -3.55 10.31
CA TYR A 331 11.02 -4.76 11.00
C TYR A 331 12.40 -5.23 10.53
N THR A 332 13.12 -5.91 11.40
CA THR A 332 14.43 -6.52 11.13
C THR A 332 14.34 -8.03 11.20
N ILE A 333 15.00 -8.72 10.28
CA ILE A 333 15.27 -10.17 10.34
C ILE A 333 16.62 -10.35 11.02
N GLU A 334 16.59 -10.82 12.26
CA GLU A 334 17.75 -11.00 13.15
C GLU A 334 17.43 -12.04 14.23
N THR A 335 18.46 -12.60 14.87
CA THR A 335 18.33 -13.63 15.92
C THR A 335 19.23 -13.31 17.11
N TYR A 336 18.81 -13.71 18.32
CA TYR A 336 19.69 -13.70 19.49
C TYR A 336 20.68 -14.88 19.47
N GLU A 337 20.26 -16.01 18.89
CA GLU A 337 21.13 -17.15 18.67
C GLU A 337 22.23 -16.83 17.65
N SER A 338 23.43 -17.40 17.85
CA SER A 338 24.59 -17.28 16.94
C SER A 338 24.42 -18.15 15.68
N ILE A 339 23.34 -17.89 14.94
CA ILE A 339 22.98 -18.52 13.67
C ILE A 339 22.79 -17.43 12.61
N ASN A 340 22.77 -17.81 11.33
CA ASN A 340 22.39 -16.86 10.30
C ASN A 340 20.86 -16.70 10.25
N PRO A 341 20.31 -15.48 10.45
CA PRO A 341 18.87 -15.27 10.56
C PRO A 341 18.14 -15.52 9.23
N PHE A 342 18.83 -15.43 8.08
CA PHE A 342 18.23 -15.50 6.76
C PHE A 342 17.97 -16.94 6.27
N TRP A 343 18.79 -17.93 6.62
CA TRP A 343 18.59 -19.34 6.22
C TRP A 343 18.66 -20.34 7.38
N GLN A 344 18.71 -19.86 8.62
CA GLN A 344 18.66 -20.70 9.83
C GLN A 344 17.62 -20.22 10.84
N GLY A 345 17.18 -18.96 10.80
CA GLY A 345 16.05 -18.47 11.58
C GLY A 345 14.73 -19.12 11.16
N ASP A 346 13.87 -19.43 12.12
CA ASP A 346 12.60 -20.14 11.90
C ASP A 346 11.41 -19.19 11.73
N TYR A 347 10.24 -19.75 11.43
CA TYR A 347 8.95 -19.05 11.39
C TYR A 347 8.03 -19.48 12.54
N ALA A 348 7.23 -18.54 13.04
CA ALA A 348 6.22 -18.77 14.07
C ALA A 348 4.85 -18.23 13.66
N TYR A 349 3.79 -19.00 13.96
CA TYR A 349 2.41 -18.54 13.90
C TYR A 349 2.16 -17.58 15.06
N THR A 350 2.15 -16.29 14.76
CA THR A 350 2.03 -15.21 15.74
C THR A 350 0.56 -14.76 15.82
N HIS A 351 -0.03 -14.90 16.99
CA HIS A 351 -1.45 -14.63 17.28
C HIS A 351 -1.58 -13.28 17.99
N PHE A 352 -2.14 -12.30 17.28
CA PHE A 352 -2.44 -10.97 17.77
C PHE A 352 -3.89 -10.89 18.25
N LYS A 353 -4.10 -10.21 19.38
CA LYS A 353 -5.42 -10.03 19.99
C LYS A 353 -5.60 -8.60 20.48
N TYR A 354 -6.57 -7.88 19.92
CA TYR A 354 -6.89 -6.50 20.26
C TYR A 354 -8.30 -6.40 20.84
N PHE A 355 -8.41 -5.91 22.08
CA PHE A 355 -9.66 -5.60 22.76
C PHE A 355 -10.11 -4.17 22.42
N PRO A 356 -11.20 -4.00 21.63
CA PRO A 356 -11.77 -2.69 21.35
C PRO A 356 -12.53 -2.15 22.58
N PRO A 357 -12.80 -0.83 22.64
CA PRO A 357 -13.61 -0.24 23.71
C PRO A 357 -14.94 -0.98 23.91
N ASN A 358 -15.28 -1.28 25.17
CA ASN A 358 -16.48 -2.04 25.58
C ASN A 358 -16.59 -3.47 24.98
N ASN A 359 -15.50 -4.05 24.48
CA ASN A 359 -15.45 -5.39 23.87
C ASN A 359 -16.49 -5.56 22.75
N ARG A 360 -16.68 -4.52 21.92
CA ARG A 360 -17.62 -4.51 20.77
C ARG A 360 -16.88 -4.15 19.47
N PRO A 361 -17.36 -4.62 18.31
CA PRO A 361 -16.76 -4.25 17.04
C PRO A 361 -16.85 -2.73 16.83
N ILE A 362 -15.80 -2.15 16.25
CA ILE A 362 -15.69 -0.72 15.98
C ILE A 362 -16.69 -0.36 14.87
N PRO A 363 -17.72 0.47 15.15
CA PRO A 363 -18.79 0.69 14.18
C PRO A 363 -18.29 1.34 12.88
N GLY A 364 -18.66 0.75 11.74
CA GLY A 364 -18.36 1.29 10.40
C GLY A 364 -16.89 1.22 9.97
N ASN A 365 -16.01 0.60 10.75
CA ASN A 365 -14.58 0.52 10.46
C ASN A 365 -14.04 -0.92 10.58
N ASP A 366 -13.19 -1.28 9.63
CA ASP A 366 -12.35 -2.47 9.70
C ASP A 366 -11.08 -2.17 10.51
N LEU A 367 -10.54 -3.18 11.21
CA LEU A 367 -9.30 -3.08 11.99
C LEU A 367 -8.16 -3.86 11.32
N TYR A 368 -6.97 -3.27 11.25
CA TYR A 368 -5.80 -3.85 10.59
C TYR A 368 -4.57 -3.81 11.50
N ILE A 369 -3.76 -4.86 11.45
CA ILE A 369 -2.35 -4.79 11.86
C ILE A 369 -1.60 -3.99 10.79
N PHE A 370 -0.93 -2.92 11.21
CA PHE A 370 -0.38 -1.90 10.33
C PHE A 370 1.10 -1.65 10.62
N GLY A 371 1.94 -1.73 9.58
CA GLY A 371 3.39 -1.53 9.67
C GLY A 371 4.08 -2.12 8.43
N GLU A 372 5.41 -2.08 8.34
CA GLU A 372 6.15 -2.76 7.26
C GLU A 372 5.88 -4.27 7.25
N ILE A 373 5.57 -4.84 8.43
CA ILE A 373 5.09 -6.22 8.63
C ILE A 373 3.94 -6.64 7.69
N THR A 374 3.05 -5.70 7.34
CA THR A 374 1.94 -5.88 6.39
C THR A 374 2.12 -5.02 5.13
N ASN A 375 3.34 -4.55 4.84
CA ASN A 375 3.67 -3.56 3.81
C ASN A 375 2.81 -2.28 3.86
N TYR A 376 2.37 -1.88 5.06
CA TYR A 376 1.40 -0.79 5.30
C TYR A 376 0.07 -1.01 4.56
N ALA A 377 -0.33 -2.26 4.33
CA ALA A 377 -1.55 -2.58 3.59
C ALA A 377 -2.80 -2.56 4.49
N THR A 378 -3.88 -2.02 3.93
CA THR A 378 -5.24 -2.06 4.51
C THR A 378 -6.11 -3.01 3.69
N ASP A 379 -5.62 -4.25 3.57
CA ASP A 379 -6.23 -5.37 2.85
C ASP A 379 -6.28 -6.64 3.73
N THR A 380 -6.57 -7.80 3.14
CA THR A 380 -6.69 -9.08 3.85
C THR A 380 -5.41 -9.54 4.55
N THR A 381 -4.23 -9.00 4.21
CA THR A 381 -2.97 -9.32 4.90
C THR A 381 -2.99 -8.78 6.33
N GLY A 382 -3.40 -7.52 6.52
CA GLY A 382 -3.50 -6.87 7.83
C GLY A 382 -4.84 -7.04 8.55
N LEU A 383 -5.94 -7.28 7.83
CA LEU A 383 -7.31 -7.30 8.38
C LEU A 383 -7.46 -8.28 9.56
N MET A 384 -7.94 -7.79 10.69
CA MET A 384 -8.29 -8.57 11.87
C MET A 384 -9.80 -8.85 11.90
N HIS A 385 -10.19 -10.01 12.42
CA HIS A 385 -11.60 -10.40 12.51
C HIS A 385 -12.10 -10.31 13.96
N PHE A 386 -13.25 -9.69 14.17
CA PHE A 386 -13.88 -9.64 15.49
C PHE A 386 -14.50 -10.99 15.84
N ASN A 387 -14.15 -11.51 17.01
CA ASN A 387 -14.65 -12.75 17.58
C ASN A 387 -15.58 -12.41 18.76
N GLU A 388 -16.89 -12.62 18.58
CA GLU A 388 -17.93 -12.25 19.55
C GLU A 388 -17.82 -12.98 20.88
N GLU A 389 -17.46 -14.27 20.87
CA GLU A 389 -17.28 -15.08 22.10
C GLU A 389 -16.16 -14.52 22.98
N SER A 390 -15.09 -14.03 22.33
CA SER A 390 -13.91 -13.52 23.02
C SER A 390 -13.92 -12.01 23.25
N GLY A 391 -14.86 -11.28 22.64
CA GLY A 391 -14.98 -9.81 22.72
C GLY A 391 -13.81 -9.05 22.09
N ALA A 392 -13.05 -9.66 21.18
CA ALA A 392 -11.78 -9.13 20.67
C ALA A 392 -11.62 -9.31 19.15
N TYR A 393 -10.78 -8.46 18.55
CA TYR A 393 -10.25 -8.67 17.21
C TYR A 393 -9.04 -9.61 17.25
N GLU A 394 -9.02 -10.60 16.36
CA GLU A 394 -7.99 -11.64 16.30
C GLU A 394 -7.39 -11.74 14.89
N LYS A 395 -6.07 -12.00 14.82
CA LYS A 395 -5.35 -12.26 13.57
C LYS A 395 -4.11 -13.11 13.84
N THR A 396 -3.89 -14.11 13.00
CA THR A 396 -2.64 -14.87 12.97
C THR A 396 -1.80 -14.45 11.76
N LEU A 397 -0.52 -14.13 11.99
CA LEU A 397 0.47 -13.89 10.94
C LEU A 397 1.59 -14.94 11.05
N LEU A 398 2.10 -15.43 9.92
CA LEU A 398 3.30 -16.28 9.90
C LEU A 398 4.52 -15.38 9.75
N LEU A 399 5.27 -15.20 10.84
CA LEU A 399 6.40 -14.27 10.94
C LEU A 399 7.70 -15.03 11.16
N LYS A 400 8.81 -14.50 10.65
CA LYS A 400 10.15 -15.07 10.85
C LYS A 400 10.71 -14.59 12.18
N GLN A 401 11.80 -15.19 12.66
CA GLN A 401 12.60 -14.59 13.74
C GLN A 401 13.08 -13.19 13.35
N GLY A 402 12.90 -12.23 14.27
CA GLY A 402 13.16 -10.82 14.01
C GLY A 402 12.57 -9.88 15.05
N TYR A 403 12.80 -8.58 14.91
CA TYR A 403 12.19 -7.54 15.73
C TYR A 403 11.19 -6.76 14.88
N TYR A 404 9.91 -6.79 15.27
CA TYR A 404 8.81 -6.25 14.48
C TYR A 404 8.22 -5.00 15.12
N ASN A 405 7.83 -4.03 14.30
CA ASN A 405 6.98 -2.91 14.73
C ASN A 405 5.63 -2.94 14.02
N TYR A 406 4.60 -2.53 14.75
CA TYR A 406 3.23 -2.48 14.27
C TYR A 406 2.37 -1.51 15.08
N MET A 407 1.21 -1.19 14.53
CA MET A 407 0.09 -0.49 15.15
C MET A 407 -1.20 -1.20 14.79
N TYR A 408 -2.28 -0.86 15.47
CA TYR A 408 -3.62 -1.12 14.99
C TYR A 408 -4.15 0.11 14.25
N ALA A 409 -4.51 -0.04 12.98
CA ALA A 409 -5.16 1.01 12.20
C ALA A 409 -6.63 0.66 11.97
N THR A 410 -7.51 1.65 12.11
CA THR A 410 -8.90 1.57 11.64
C THR A 410 -9.01 2.11 10.21
N LYS A 411 -9.99 1.64 9.44
CA LYS A 411 -10.32 2.22 8.13
C LYS A 411 -11.83 2.12 7.88
N PRO A 412 -12.49 3.17 7.37
CA PRO A 412 -13.91 3.10 7.06
C PRO A 412 -14.21 2.03 6.01
N VAL A 413 -15.24 1.21 6.25
CA VAL A 413 -15.68 0.12 5.35
C VAL A 413 -16.06 0.66 3.95
N ARG A 414 -16.47 1.92 3.86
CA ARG A 414 -16.81 2.61 2.60
C ARG A 414 -15.59 3.14 1.83
N GLY A 415 -14.37 2.84 2.29
CA GLY A 415 -13.14 3.39 1.77
C GLY A 415 -12.69 4.65 2.51
N GLY A 416 -11.38 4.88 2.51
CA GLY A 416 -10.70 5.95 3.25
C GLY A 416 -9.22 5.64 3.44
N LEU A 417 -8.51 6.58 4.05
CA LEU A 417 -7.16 6.37 4.56
C LEU A 417 -7.21 5.61 5.91
N PRO A 418 -6.13 4.92 6.33
CA PRO A 418 -6.02 4.40 7.69
C PRO A 418 -6.01 5.53 8.71
N ASP A 419 -6.68 5.30 9.83
CA ASP A 419 -6.86 6.21 10.96
C ASP A 419 -6.48 5.50 12.27
N PHE A 420 -5.72 6.18 13.13
CA PHE A 420 -5.19 5.67 14.39
C PHE A 420 -5.87 6.28 15.64
N THR A 421 -6.78 7.24 15.46
CA THR A 421 -7.41 7.99 16.56
C THR A 421 -8.17 7.10 17.53
N GLN A 422 -8.85 6.05 17.03
CA GLN A 422 -9.63 5.13 17.87
C GLN A 422 -8.78 4.03 18.54
N THR A 423 -7.54 3.84 18.06
CA THR A 423 -6.65 2.73 18.44
C THR A 423 -5.40 3.20 19.18
N GLU A 424 -4.50 3.93 18.53
CA GLU A 424 -3.24 4.37 19.13
C GLU A 424 -3.33 5.79 19.71
N GLY A 425 -4.18 6.63 19.13
CA GLY A 425 -4.16 8.07 19.32
C GLY A 425 -2.98 8.74 18.60
N ASN A 426 -2.83 10.04 18.82
CA ASN A 426 -1.75 10.84 18.24
C ASN A 426 -1.16 11.78 19.29
N HIS A 427 0.12 12.09 19.22
CA HIS A 427 0.79 13.00 20.15
C HIS A 427 1.92 13.77 19.47
N TRP A 428 1.98 15.10 19.61
CA TRP A 428 2.97 15.93 18.90
C TRP A 428 4.42 15.54 19.23
N SER A 429 4.68 14.99 20.41
CA SER A 429 6.03 14.60 20.84
C SER A 429 6.51 13.24 20.33
N THR A 430 5.73 12.51 19.54
CA THR A 430 6.12 11.21 18.96
C THR A 430 7.36 11.33 18.07
N GLU A 431 8.27 10.36 18.16
CA GLU A 431 9.39 10.22 17.22
C GLU A 431 8.87 9.77 15.85
N ASN A 432 9.23 10.50 14.79
CA ASN A 432 8.85 10.17 13.41
C ASN A 432 10.02 10.46 12.47
N ASN A 433 10.23 9.56 11.52
CA ASN A 433 11.15 9.72 10.39
C ASN A 433 10.39 10.24 9.16
N TYR A 434 10.65 11.49 8.78
CA TYR A 434 10.12 12.09 7.57
C TYR A 434 11.09 11.91 6.40
N THR A 435 10.58 11.43 5.28
CA THR A 435 11.32 11.19 4.04
C THR A 435 10.73 12.01 2.92
N ILE A 436 11.54 12.84 2.26
CA ILE A 436 11.08 13.87 1.33
C ILE A 436 11.69 13.61 -0.05
N PHE A 437 10.85 13.55 -1.06
CA PHE A 437 11.24 13.40 -2.47
C PHE A 437 10.77 14.61 -3.27
N ILE A 438 11.67 15.15 -4.09
CA ILE A 438 11.37 16.25 -5.01
C ILE A 438 11.32 15.68 -6.41
N TYR A 439 10.22 15.91 -7.12
CA TYR A 439 10.05 15.53 -8.51
C TYR A 439 9.91 16.76 -9.39
N TYR A 440 10.46 16.67 -10.59
CA TYR A 440 10.34 17.67 -11.63
C TYR A 440 9.92 16.99 -12.94
N ARG A 441 9.06 17.67 -13.72
CA ARG A 441 8.76 17.25 -15.09
C ARG A 441 9.17 18.36 -16.05
N PRO A 442 10.30 18.21 -16.78
CA PRO A 442 10.66 19.16 -17.83
C PRO A 442 9.56 19.30 -18.87
N PHE A 443 9.46 20.48 -19.50
CA PHE A 443 8.53 20.69 -20.61
C PHE A 443 8.80 19.66 -21.74
N GLY A 444 7.75 18.96 -22.17
CA GLY A 444 7.85 17.87 -23.16
C GLY A 444 8.36 16.52 -22.63
N ALA A 445 8.67 16.38 -21.34
CA ALA A 445 9.12 15.11 -20.77
C ALA A 445 7.99 14.07 -20.66
N ARG A 446 8.35 12.78 -20.84
CA ARG A 446 7.44 11.62 -20.83
C ARG A 446 7.32 10.90 -19.48
N ALA A 447 8.05 11.37 -18.45
CA ALA A 447 8.04 10.86 -17.08
C ALA A 447 8.35 12.00 -16.09
N ASP A 448 8.00 11.84 -14.81
CA ASP A 448 8.56 12.66 -13.73
C ASP A 448 9.97 12.15 -13.37
N GLU A 449 10.94 13.06 -13.19
CA GLU A 449 12.28 12.74 -12.71
C GLU A 449 12.39 13.10 -11.22
N CYS A 450 12.94 12.21 -10.39
CA CYS A 450 13.21 12.53 -8.98
C CYS A 450 14.54 13.28 -8.87
N ILE A 451 14.47 14.57 -8.57
CA ILE A 451 15.59 15.52 -8.61
C ILE A 451 16.17 15.86 -7.23
N GLY A 452 15.66 15.28 -6.15
CA GLY A 452 16.16 15.54 -4.80
C GLY A 452 15.53 14.64 -3.75
N PHE A 453 16.27 14.42 -2.67
CA PHE A 453 15.87 13.56 -1.55
C PHE A 453 16.45 14.08 -0.24
N SER A 454 15.69 13.98 0.85
CA SER A 454 16.16 14.26 2.21
C SER A 454 15.41 13.43 3.24
N THR A 455 16.06 13.13 4.37
CA THR A 455 15.45 12.48 5.54
C THR A 455 15.74 13.28 6.79
N LEU A 456 14.73 13.44 7.65
CA LEU A 456 14.85 14.05 8.97
C LEU A 456 14.02 13.30 10.00
N ASN A 457 14.45 13.39 11.26
CA ASN A 457 13.77 12.78 12.40
C ASN A 457 13.27 13.88 13.36
N SER A 458 12.05 13.72 13.87
CA SER A 458 11.34 14.75 14.66
C SER A 458 11.91 15.02 16.07
N VAL A 459 12.85 14.20 16.56
CA VAL A 459 13.48 14.37 17.89
C VAL A 459 14.63 15.38 17.83
N PHE A 460 15.50 15.30 16.81
CA PHE A 460 16.75 16.08 16.71
C PHE A 460 16.56 17.60 16.53
N GLN A 461 15.32 18.06 16.38
CA GLN A 461 14.98 19.48 16.19
C GLN A 461 14.31 20.10 17.43
N ARG A 462 14.30 19.37 18.56
CA ARG A 462 13.80 19.82 19.86
C ARG A 462 14.99 20.22 20.76
N GLN A 463 15.57 21.39 20.52
CA GLN A 463 16.48 21.97 21.50
C GLN A 463 15.67 22.38 22.75
N GLY A 464 15.95 21.75 23.90
CA GLY A 464 15.36 22.14 25.20
C GLY A 464 14.48 21.09 25.90
N LEU A 465 14.72 19.79 25.68
CA LEU A 465 14.29 18.70 26.58
C LEU A 465 15.51 18.04 27.22
#